data_AF-A0A7X8MTA7-F1
#
_entry.id   AF-A0A7X8MTA7-F1
#
_cell.length_a   1.000
_cell.length_b   1.000
_cell.length_c   1.000
_cell.angle_alpha   90.00
_cell.angle_beta   90.00
_cell.angle_gamma   90.00
#
_symmetry.space_group_name_H-M   'P 1'
#
loop_
_entity.id
_entity.type
_entity.pdbx_description
1 polymer ?
#
loop_
_entity_poly.entity_id
_entity_poly.type
_entity_poly.pdbx_seq_one_letter_code
_entity_poly.pdbx_strand_id
1 'polypeptide(L)'
;MNIVTVNINDVDYNLKGEENDEYLLKVADYVDKKMRTILESNPRLSVTAAAVLTAVNVVDDLFKCEVSYKGLNNDIEGFKAKNREYGEQITALKELVSKVQGENQELLQKIKNNKDNENLKAKEEEVSSLKQEVQSLKEELEKNKSDFKAYKAENKELRFQLQTARYKIIDLQNKLVENQINLVKVKKMNNPLINNEKSKK
;
A
#
# COMPACT_ATOMS: atom_id res chain seq x y z
N MET A 1 30.56 64.08 21.72
CA MET A 1 29.91 65.40 21.83
C MET A 1 30.40 66.21 20.65
N ASN A 2 29.55 66.34 19.64
CA ASN A 2 29.88 66.88 18.33
C ASN A 2 29.26 68.27 18.21
N ILE A 3 29.93 69.16 17.49
CA ILE A 3 29.45 70.51 17.19
C ILE A 3 29.41 70.63 15.67
N VAL A 4 28.23 70.90 15.14
CA VAL A 4 28.00 71.06 13.70
C VAL A 4 27.33 72.39 13.46
N THR A 5 27.84 73.15 12.49
CA THR A 5 27.18 74.37 12.02
C THR A 5 26.10 73.99 11.02
N VAL A 6 24.87 74.43 11.26
CA VAL A 6 23.68 74.14 10.45
C VAL A 6 22.98 75.43 10.06
N ASN A 7 22.39 75.48 8.87
CA ASN A 7 21.62 76.63 8.41
C ASN A 7 20.12 76.33 8.54
N ILE A 8 19.38 77.19 9.25
CA ILE A 8 17.93 77.08 9.41
C ILE A 8 17.32 78.45 9.09
N ASN A 9 16.48 78.50 8.06
CA ASN A 9 15.84 79.72 7.57
C ASN A 9 16.84 80.86 7.33
N ASP A 10 17.92 80.57 6.59
CA ASP A 10 19.00 81.50 6.23
C ASP A 10 19.81 82.04 7.43
N VAL A 11 19.73 81.38 8.60
CA VAL A 11 20.52 81.71 9.78
C VAL A 11 21.38 80.52 10.20
N ASP A 12 22.67 80.76 10.41
CA ASP A 12 23.62 79.74 10.85
C ASP A 12 23.58 79.56 12.38
N TYR A 13 23.44 78.31 12.81
CA TYR A 13 23.43 77.89 14.20
C TYR A 13 24.52 76.84 14.47
N ASN A 14 25.20 76.94 15.60
CA ASN A 14 26.12 75.90 16.07
C ASN A 14 25.36 74.92 16.96
N LEU A 15 24.99 73.76 16.40
CA LEU A 15 24.28 72.71 17.09
C LEU A 15 25.27 71.79 17.82
N LYS A 16 25.02 71.55 19.11
CA LYS A 16 25.83 70.66 19.95
C LYS A 16 25.00 69.43 20.33
N GLY A 17 25.49 68.24 20.01
CA GLY A 17 24.79 66.99 20.28
C GLY A 17 25.72 65.84 20.66
N GLU A 18 25.15 64.75 21.19
CA GLU A 18 25.89 63.51 21.46
C GLU A 18 25.92 62.58 20.25
N GLU A 19 24.95 62.75 19.34
CA GLU A 19 24.78 62.00 18.10
C GLU A 19 25.81 62.38 17.02
N ASN A 20 25.88 61.58 15.96
CA ASN A 20 26.78 61.83 14.83
C ASN A 20 26.38 63.06 14.00
N ASP A 21 27.35 63.61 13.27
CA ASP A 21 27.17 64.84 12.48
C ASP A 21 26.05 64.70 11.43
N GLU A 22 25.95 63.52 10.80
CA GLU A 22 24.93 63.20 9.81
C GLU A 22 23.51 63.29 10.40
N TYR A 23 23.28 62.73 11.60
CA TYR A 23 22.00 62.81 12.27
C TYR A 23 21.66 64.26 12.65
N LEU A 24 22.63 65.00 13.19
CA LEU A 24 22.44 66.41 13.57
C LEU A 24 22.10 67.28 12.35
N LEU A 25 22.77 67.07 11.21
CA LEU A 25 22.44 67.72 9.94
C LEU A 25 21.03 67.35 9.47
N LYS A 26 20.65 66.07 9.57
CA LYS A 26 19.32 65.59 9.18
C LYS A 26 18.21 66.20 10.05
N VAL A 27 18.43 66.35 11.34
CA VAL A 27 17.49 67.03 12.25
C VAL A 27 17.33 68.50 11.86
N ALA A 28 18.43 69.19 11.58
CA ALA A 28 18.38 70.59 11.15
C ALA A 28 17.65 70.77 9.82
N ASP A 29 17.95 69.93 8.82
CA ASP A 29 17.28 69.93 7.51
C ASP A 29 15.76 69.65 7.64
N TYR A 30 15.36 68.76 8.54
CA TYR A 30 13.95 68.49 8.80
C TYR A 30 13.21 69.70 9.40
N VAL A 31 13.83 70.37 10.37
CA VAL A 31 13.26 71.58 11.00
C VAL A 31 13.20 72.73 9.99
N ASP A 32 14.26 72.95 9.21
CA ASP A 32 14.31 73.97 8.15
C ASP A 32 13.19 73.76 7.13
N LYS A 33 13.01 72.53 6.63
CA LYS A 33 11.94 72.19 5.68
C LYS A 33 10.54 72.45 6.24
N LYS A 34 10.27 72.09 7.49
CA LYS A 34 8.97 72.37 8.13
C LYS A 34 8.75 73.87 8.32
N MET A 35 9.77 74.60 8.76
CA MET A 35 9.71 76.04 8.98
C MET A 35 9.48 76.79 7.67
N ARG A 36 10.20 76.41 6.60
CA ARG A 36 10.01 76.98 5.26
C ARG A 36 8.62 76.70 4.71
N THR A 37 8.12 75.46 4.83
CA THR A 37 6.74 75.10 4.43
C THR A 37 5.69 76.00 5.12
N ILE A 38 5.87 76.30 6.42
CA ILE A 38 4.95 77.16 7.17
C ILE A 38 5.00 78.61 6.69
N LEU A 39 6.21 79.14 6.43
CA LEU A 39 6.41 80.50 5.93
C LEU A 39 5.90 80.67 4.50
N GLU A 40 6.13 79.69 3.62
CA GLU A 40 5.59 79.66 2.25
C GLU A 40 4.06 79.62 2.26
N SER A 41 3.46 78.86 3.18
CA SER A 41 2.00 78.76 3.32
C SER A 41 1.36 80.02 3.91
N ASN A 42 2.09 80.79 4.73
CA ASN A 42 1.60 81.99 5.39
C ASN A 42 2.62 83.15 5.34
N PRO A 43 2.72 83.88 4.21
CA PRO A 43 3.74 84.93 4.04
C PRO A 43 3.63 86.14 4.98
N ARG A 44 2.50 86.31 5.66
CA ARG A 44 2.28 87.38 6.67
C ARG A 44 2.70 86.98 8.09
N LEU A 45 3.11 85.73 8.29
CA LEU A 45 3.51 85.21 9.59
C LEU A 45 4.93 85.67 9.94
N SER A 46 5.17 86.07 11.18
CA SER A 46 6.52 86.41 11.63
C SER A 46 7.39 85.17 11.75
N VAL A 47 8.70 85.33 11.54
CA VAL A 47 9.69 84.24 11.69
C VAL A 47 9.61 83.59 13.07
N THR A 48 9.43 84.38 14.13
CA THR A 48 9.27 83.88 15.50
C THR A 48 8.01 83.03 15.66
N ALA A 49 6.87 83.47 15.10
CA ALA A 49 5.64 82.70 15.17
C ALA A 49 5.72 81.41 14.33
N ALA A 50 6.40 81.45 13.18
CA ALA A 50 6.68 80.29 12.37
C ALA A 50 7.58 79.28 13.10
N ALA A 51 8.60 79.74 13.83
CA ALA A 51 9.47 78.90 14.64
C ALA A 51 8.68 78.20 15.77
N VAL A 52 7.80 78.93 16.48
CA VAL A 52 6.93 78.36 17.51
C VAL A 52 5.98 77.32 16.91
N LEU A 53 5.36 77.61 15.76
CA LEU A 53 4.45 76.67 15.10
C LEU A 53 5.19 75.43 14.58
N THR A 54 6.42 75.60 14.11
CA THR A 54 7.30 74.49 13.72
C THR A 54 7.58 73.59 14.92
N ALA A 55 7.94 74.16 16.07
CA ALA A 55 8.17 73.40 17.30
C ALA A 55 6.93 72.63 17.74
N VAL A 56 5.75 73.28 17.73
CA VAL A 56 4.47 72.62 18.07
C VAL A 56 4.19 71.44 17.13
N ASN A 57 4.36 71.62 15.82
CA ASN A 57 4.12 70.57 14.84
C ASN A 57 5.11 69.41 14.96
N VAL A 58 6.37 69.67 15.30
CA VAL A 58 7.38 68.61 15.52
C VAL A 58 7.07 67.81 16.79
N VAL A 59 6.63 68.48 17.86
CA VAL A 59 6.22 67.81 19.11
C VAL A 59 4.95 66.99 18.90
N ASP A 60 3.99 67.48 18.12
CA ASP A 60 2.78 66.71 17.76
C ASP A 60 3.14 65.43 16.98
N ASP A 61 4.05 65.52 16.00
CA ASP A 61 4.53 64.35 15.26
C ASP A 61 5.24 63.35 16.19
N LEU A 62 6.01 63.83 17.17
CA LEU A 62 6.65 62.99 18.18
C LEU A 62 5.60 62.23 19.01
N PHE A 63 4.56 62.91 19.52
CA PHE A 63 3.52 62.27 20.31
C PHE A 63 2.70 61.27 19.50
N LYS A 64 2.36 61.58 18.25
CA LYS A 64 1.72 60.63 17.34
C LYS A 64 2.58 59.40 17.11
N CYS A 65 3.88 59.58 16.88
CA CYS A 65 4.83 58.49 16.73
C CYS A 65 4.92 57.64 18.00
N GLU A 66 4.93 58.25 19.18
CA GLU A 66 4.96 57.54 20.46
C GLU A 66 3.71 56.68 20.67
N VAL A 67 2.53 57.21 20.34
CA VAL A 67 1.26 56.45 20.39
C VAL A 67 1.31 55.25 19.43
N SER A 68 1.74 55.47 18.18
CA SER A 68 1.91 54.37 17.21
C SER A 68 2.91 53.34 17.71
N TYR A 69 4.06 53.77 18.24
CA TYR A 69 5.09 52.89 18.78
C TYR A 69 4.56 52.01 19.93
N LYS A 70 3.82 52.61 20.88
CA LYS A 70 3.17 51.87 21.97
C LYS A 70 2.15 50.86 21.44
N GLY A 71 1.35 51.24 20.44
CA GLY A 71 0.41 50.34 19.76
C GLY A 71 1.11 49.15 19.11
N LEU A 72 2.13 49.39 18.30
CA LEU A 72 2.94 48.33 17.69
C LEU A 72 3.58 47.43 18.75
N ASN A 73 4.07 47.99 19.86
CA ASN A 73 4.68 47.20 20.91
C ASN A 73 3.67 46.28 21.61
N ASN A 74 2.44 46.75 21.84
CA ASN A 74 1.34 45.93 22.35
C ASN A 74 0.96 44.81 21.37
N ASP A 75 0.91 45.11 20.07
CA ASP A 75 0.64 44.10 19.04
C ASP A 75 1.74 43.02 19.02
N ILE A 76 3.01 43.43 19.12
CA ILE A 76 4.16 42.51 19.21
C ILE A 76 4.02 41.62 20.45
N GLU A 77 3.65 42.17 21.60
CA GLU A 77 3.40 41.38 22.82
C GLU A 77 2.24 40.39 22.62
N GLY A 78 1.14 40.84 21.99
CA GLY A 78 0.02 39.98 21.64
C GLY A 78 0.40 38.85 20.69
N PHE A 79 1.20 39.12 19.67
CA PHE A 79 1.70 38.09 18.76
C PHE A 79 2.68 37.13 19.43
N LYS A 80 3.54 37.62 20.34
CA LYS A 80 4.41 36.75 21.15
C LYS A 80 3.61 35.81 22.04
N ALA A 81 2.55 36.30 22.68
CA ALA A 81 1.65 35.49 23.49
C ALA A 81 0.97 34.38 22.65
N LYS A 82 0.42 34.73 21.49
CA LYS A 82 -0.18 33.77 20.56
C LYS A 82 0.83 32.73 20.05
N ASN A 83 2.05 33.16 19.71
CA ASN A 83 3.09 32.23 19.28
C ASN A 83 3.48 31.25 20.38
N ARG A 84 3.51 31.69 21.64
CA ARG A 84 3.73 30.81 22.78
C ARG A 84 2.60 29.79 22.91
N GLU A 85 1.35 30.24 22.85
CA GLU A 85 0.17 29.37 22.91
C GLU A 85 0.18 28.32 21.78
N TYR A 86 0.43 28.75 20.54
CA TYR A 86 0.58 27.81 19.41
C TYR A 86 1.75 26.85 19.60
N GLY A 87 2.86 27.29 20.19
CA GLY A 87 3.98 26.42 20.55
C GLY A 87 3.57 25.32 21.55
N GLU A 88 2.83 25.69 22.59
CA GLU A 88 2.31 24.75 23.60
C GLU A 88 1.32 23.75 22.97
N GLN A 89 0.41 24.21 22.11
CA GLN A 89 -0.50 23.34 21.35
C GLN A 89 0.26 22.35 20.44
N ILE A 90 1.30 22.80 19.74
CA ILE A 90 2.14 21.94 18.89
C ILE A 90 2.83 20.87 19.74
N THR A 91 3.35 21.22 20.92
CA THR A 91 3.98 20.23 21.81
C THR A 91 3.00 19.17 22.29
N ALA A 92 1.80 19.57 22.73
CA ALA A 92 0.76 18.64 23.17
C ALA A 92 0.30 17.70 22.04
N LEU A 93 0.12 18.23 20.82
CA LEU A 93 -0.22 17.42 19.65
C LEU A 93 0.88 16.42 19.29
N LYS A 94 2.16 16.82 19.38
CA LYS A 94 3.28 15.91 19.15
C LYS A 94 3.33 14.76 20.15
N GLU A 95 3.09 15.03 21.43
CA GLU A 95 3.01 14.00 22.47
C GLU A 95 1.86 13.02 22.20
N LEU A 96 0.68 13.52 21.83
CA LEU A 96 -0.46 12.68 21.49
C LEU A 96 -0.17 11.78 20.29
N VAL A 97 0.44 12.32 19.23
CA VAL A 97 0.84 11.55 18.06
C VAL A 97 1.85 10.46 18.43
N SER A 98 2.84 10.78 19.27
CA SER A 98 3.81 9.79 19.74
C SER A 98 3.14 8.66 20.53
N LYS A 99 2.15 8.98 21.36
CA LYS A 99 1.39 7.99 22.13
C LYS A 99 0.61 7.05 21.23
N VAL A 100 -0.16 7.60 20.28
CA VAL A 100 -0.93 6.81 19.31
C VAL A 100 -0.01 5.94 18.42
N GLN A 101 1.15 6.47 18.03
CA GLN A 101 2.14 5.68 17.29
C GLN A 101 2.67 4.50 18.11
N GLY A 102 2.93 4.69 19.41
CA GLY A 102 3.30 3.61 20.32
C GLY A 102 2.20 2.54 20.44
N GLU A 103 0.96 2.96 20.70
CA GLU A 103 -0.20 2.05 20.78
C GLU A 103 -0.38 1.24 19.48
N ASN A 104 -0.25 1.89 18.32
CA ASN A 104 -0.32 1.22 17.03
C ASN A 104 0.80 0.17 16.84
N GLN A 105 2.02 0.47 17.28
CA GLN A 105 3.12 -0.49 17.21
C GLN A 105 2.87 -1.70 18.12
N GLU A 106 2.37 -1.48 19.34
CA GLU A 106 1.99 -2.56 20.25
C GLU A 106 0.88 -3.44 19.68
N LEU A 107 -0.14 -2.84 19.09
CA LEU A 107 -1.23 -3.56 18.42
C LEU A 107 -0.71 -4.40 17.25
N LEU A 108 0.19 -3.87 16.43
CA LEU A 108 0.82 -4.61 15.34
C LEU A 108 1.65 -5.81 15.86
N GLN A 109 2.37 -5.64 16.96
CA GLN A 109 3.09 -6.74 17.59
C GLN A 109 2.13 -7.81 18.13
N LYS A 110 1.03 -7.41 18.78
CA LYS A 110 -0.01 -8.34 19.25
C LYS A 110 -0.64 -9.14 18.10
N ILE A 111 -0.94 -8.48 16.97
CA ILE A 111 -1.45 -9.17 15.77
C ILE A 111 -0.42 -10.17 15.22
N LYS A 112 0.86 -9.80 15.16
CA LYS A 112 1.93 -10.71 14.71
C LYS A 112 2.10 -11.91 15.64
N ASN A 113 2.03 -11.69 16.95
CA ASN A 113 2.26 -12.70 17.97
C ASN A 113 1.04 -13.57 18.28
N ASN A 114 -0.13 -13.29 17.68
CA ASN A 114 -1.29 -14.14 17.86
C ASN A 114 -0.99 -15.54 17.31
N LYS A 115 -1.06 -16.54 18.20
CA LYS A 115 -0.88 -17.98 17.92
C LYS A 115 -1.75 -18.47 16.75
N ASP A 116 -2.82 -17.76 16.45
CA ASP A 116 -3.68 -18.02 15.30
C ASP A 116 -2.91 -17.99 13.99
N ASN A 117 -1.84 -17.18 13.86
CA ASN A 117 -1.03 -17.10 12.64
C ASN A 117 -0.11 -18.33 12.47
N GLU A 118 0.43 -18.88 13.56
CA GLU A 118 1.17 -20.14 13.51
C GLU A 118 0.24 -21.33 13.25
N ASN A 119 -0.93 -21.35 13.92
CA ASN A 119 -1.95 -22.35 13.67
C ASN A 119 -2.53 -22.26 12.25
N LEU A 120 -2.68 -21.06 11.68
CA LEU A 120 -3.11 -20.86 10.30
C LEU A 120 -2.10 -21.47 9.34
N LYS A 121 -0.80 -21.20 9.53
CA LYS A 121 0.26 -21.74 8.68
C LYS A 121 0.30 -23.27 8.74
N ALA A 122 0.24 -23.84 9.94
CA ALA A 122 0.20 -25.30 10.10
C ALA A 122 -1.05 -25.91 9.41
N LYS A 123 -2.21 -25.26 9.53
CA LYS A 123 -3.44 -25.67 8.84
C LYS A 123 -3.33 -25.52 7.32
N GLU A 124 -2.68 -24.46 6.81
CA GLU A 124 -2.46 -24.23 5.38
C GLU A 124 -1.54 -25.30 4.78
N GLU A 125 -0.47 -25.68 5.50
CA GLU A 125 0.43 -26.77 5.12
C GLU A 125 -0.31 -28.12 5.10
N GLU A 126 -1.11 -28.41 6.13
CA GLU A 126 -1.92 -29.64 6.22
C GLU A 126 -2.98 -29.71 5.09
N VAL A 127 -3.60 -28.58 4.74
CA VAL A 127 -4.53 -28.50 3.59
C VAL A 127 -3.80 -28.69 2.26
N SER A 128 -2.55 -28.22 2.14
CA SER A 128 -1.74 -28.41 0.94
C SER A 128 -1.38 -29.87 0.72
N SER A 129 -0.94 -30.58 1.77
CA SER A 129 -0.59 -32.00 1.69
C SER A 129 -1.82 -32.86 1.38
N LEU A 130 -2.94 -32.62 2.07
CA LEU A 130 -4.19 -33.33 1.80
C LEU A 130 -4.70 -33.10 0.37
N LYS A 131 -4.52 -31.90 -0.19
CA LYS A 131 -4.87 -31.63 -1.60
C LYS A 131 -4.04 -32.48 -2.57
N GLN A 132 -2.74 -32.64 -2.32
CA GLN A 132 -1.89 -33.49 -3.16
C GLN A 132 -2.29 -34.96 -3.05
N GLU A 133 -2.59 -35.44 -1.85
CA GLU A 133 -3.01 -36.83 -1.64
C GLU A 133 -4.38 -37.13 -2.29
N VAL A 134 -5.33 -36.19 -2.21
CA VAL A 134 -6.62 -36.31 -2.91
C VAL A 134 -6.43 -36.32 -4.43
N GLN A 135 -5.45 -35.57 -4.96
CA GLN A 135 -5.13 -35.56 -6.38
C GLN A 135 -4.57 -36.91 -6.83
N SER A 136 -3.60 -37.48 -6.11
CA SER A 136 -3.02 -38.79 -6.45
C SER A 136 -4.06 -39.91 -6.34
N LEU A 137 -4.89 -39.91 -5.30
CA LEU A 137 -5.96 -40.90 -5.14
C LEU A 137 -7.00 -40.82 -6.27
N LYS A 138 -7.31 -39.62 -6.78
CA LYS A 138 -8.19 -39.47 -7.94
C LYS A 138 -7.58 -40.06 -9.21
N GLU A 139 -6.30 -39.83 -9.45
CA GLU A 139 -5.58 -40.37 -10.60
C GLU A 139 -5.53 -41.90 -10.55
N GLU A 140 -5.24 -42.48 -9.38
CA GLU A 140 -5.29 -43.93 -9.18
C GLU A 140 -6.69 -44.51 -9.38
N LEU A 141 -7.74 -43.82 -8.90
CA LEU A 141 -9.12 -44.26 -9.05
C LEU A 141 -9.57 -44.24 -10.52
N GLU A 142 -9.15 -43.25 -11.31
CA GLU A 142 -9.40 -43.24 -12.75
C GLU A 142 -8.63 -44.35 -13.49
N LYS A 143 -7.37 -44.61 -13.10
CA LYS A 143 -6.61 -45.74 -13.64
C LYS A 143 -7.29 -47.08 -13.33
N ASN A 144 -7.67 -47.32 -12.07
CA ASN A 144 -8.37 -48.53 -11.66
C ASN A 144 -9.72 -48.70 -12.39
N LYS A 145 -10.46 -47.62 -12.65
CA LYS A 145 -11.69 -47.68 -13.48
C LYS A 145 -11.40 -48.10 -14.92
N SER A 146 -10.33 -47.59 -15.51
CA SER A 146 -9.86 -47.99 -16.85
C SER A 146 -9.53 -49.48 -16.87
N ASP A 147 -8.71 -49.93 -15.94
CA ASP A 147 -8.26 -51.31 -15.84
C ASP A 147 -9.45 -52.26 -15.61
N PHE A 148 -10.40 -51.88 -14.74
CA PHE A 148 -11.64 -52.64 -14.55
C PHE A 148 -12.46 -52.77 -15.84
N LYS A 149 -12.57 -51.70 -16.64
CA LYS A 149 -13.26 -51.76 -17.95
C LYS A 149 -12.53 -52.69 -18.91
N ALA A 150 -11.20 -52.65 -18.94
CA ALA A 150 -10.37 -53.52 -19.77
C ALA A 150 -10.54 -55.00 -19.39
N TYR A 151 -10.35 -55.34 -18.10
CA TYR A 151 -10.55 -56.71 -17.60
C TYR A 151 -11.98 -57.21 -17.80
N LYS A 152 -12.99 -56.33 -17.73
CA LYS A 152 -14.38 -56.68 -18.02
C LYS A 152 -14.59 -57.00 -19.51
N ALA A 153 -13.94 -56.28 -20.42
CA ALA A 153 -13.99 -56.57 -21.84
C ALA A 153 -13.25 -57.89 -22.17
N GLU A 154 -12.06 -58.08 -21.61
CA GLU A 154 -11.28 -59.31 -21.75
C GLU A 154 -12.04 -60.53 -21.23
N ASN A 155 -12.69 -60.43 -20.06
CA ASN A 155 -13.53 -61.51 -19.54
C ASN A 155 -14.69 -61.88 -20.47
N LYS A 156 -15.29 -60.90 -21.16
CA LYS A 156 -16.34 -61.19 -22.16
C LYS A 156 -15.76 -61.93 -23.36
N GLU A 157 -14.61 -61.49 -23.85
CA GLU A 157 -13.91 -62.11 -24.98
C GLU A 157 -13.50 -63.56 -24.66
N LEU A 158 -12.88 -63.77 -23.49
CA LEU A 158 -12.52 -65.11 -23.01
C LEU A 158 -13.74 -66.02 -22.91
N ARG A 159 -14.90 -65.52 -22.43
CA ARG A 159 -16.14 -66.30 -22.43
C ARG A 159 -16.57 -66.71 -23.82
N PHE A 160 -16.48 -65.80 -24.80
CA PHE A 160 -16.81 -66.09 -26.19
C PHE A 160 -15.86 -67.16 -26.77
N GLN A 161 -14.55 -66.99 -26.59
CA GLN A 161 -13.54 -67.95 -27.04
C GLN A 161 -13.74 -69.33 -26.42
N LEU A 162 -14.06 -69.40 -25.12
CA LEU A 162 -14.33 -70.65 -24.41
C LEU A 162 -15.58 -71.34 -24.98
N GLN A 163 -16.61 -70.57 -25.32
CA GLN A 163 -17.80 -71.10 -26.00
C GLN A 163 -17.46 -71.63 -27.41
N THR A 164 -16.67 -70.89 -28.20
CA THR A 164 -16.21 -71.34 -29.52
C THR A 164 -15.39 -72.62 -29.43
N ALA A 165 -14.45 -72.69 -28.47
CA ALA A 165 -13.64 -73.87 -28.23
C ALA A 165 -14.50 -75.09 -27.85
N ARG A 166 -15.54 -74.90 -27.01
CA ARG A 166 -16.50 -75.96 -26.68
C ARG A 166 -17.21 -76.50 -27.93
N TYR A 167 -17.74 -75.64 -28.79
CA TYR A 167 -18.38 -76.09 -30.04
C TYR A 167 -17.40 -76.86 -30.93
N LYS A 168 -16.15 -76.41 -31.02
CA LYS A 168 -15.11 -77.06 -31.82
C LYS A 168 -14.74 -78.45 -31.27
N ILE A 169 -14.67 -78.60 -29.95
CA ILE A 169 -14.46 -79.90 -29.29
C ILE A 169 -15.63 -80.85 -29.59
N ILE A 170 -16.87 -80.37 -29.52
CA ILE A 170 -18.07 -81.18 -29.82
C ILE A 170 -18.04 -81.66 -31.28
N ASP A 171 -17.73 -80.77 -32.23
CA ASP A 171 -17.64 -81.15 -33.65
C ASP A 171 -16.54 -82.20 -33.91
N LEU A 172 -15.37 -82.02 -33.28
CA LEU A 172 -14.28 -83.00 -33.36
C LEU A 172 -14.67 -84.34 -32.70
N GLN A 173 -15.37 -84.32 -31.56
CA GLN A 173 -15.87 -85.53 -30.92
C GLN A 173 -16.86 -86.27 -31.82
N ASN A 174 -17.80 -85.57 -32.45
CA ASN A 174 -18.76 -86.17 -33.39
C ASN A 174 -18.03 -86.82 -34.58
N LYS A 175 -17.08 -86.12 -35.20
CA LYS A 175 -16.24 -86.68 -36.28
C LYS A 175 -15.44 -87.90 -35.84
N LEU A 176 -14.92 -87.90 -34.61
CA LEU A 176 -14.16 -89.02 -34.07
C LEU A 176 -15.07 -90.24 -33.85
N VAL A 177 -16.29 -90.04 -33.34
CA VAL A 177 -17.30 -91.10 -33.19
C VAL A 177 -17.69 -91.67 -34.57
N GLU A 178 -17.95 -90.83 -35.56
CA GLU A 178 -18.24 -91.27 -36.93
C GLU A 178 -17.08 -92.11 -37.52
N ASN A 179 -15.83 -91.65 -37.33
CA ASN A 179 -14.65 -92.39 -37.75
C ASN A 179 -14.52 -93.73 -37.02
N GLN A 180 -14.79 -93.78 -35.71
CA GLN A 180 -14.81 -95.04 -34.94
C GLN A 180 -15.89 -96.00 -35.45
N ILE A 181 -17.09 -95.50 -35.74
CA ILE A 181 -18.18 -96.29 -36.33
C ILE A 181 -17.75 -96.86 -37.70
N ASN A 182 -17.15 -96.03 -38.55
CA ASN A 182 -16.64 -96.45 -39.85
C ASN A 182 -15.53 -97.49 -39.73
N LEU A 183 -14.60 -97.32 -38.77
CA LEU A 183 -13.55 -98.29 -38.50
C LEU A 183 -14.12 -99.65 -38.06
N VAL A 184 -15.16 -99.65 -37.22
CA VAL A 184 -15.87 -100.87 -36.80
C VAL A 184 -16.58 -101.53 -37.98
N LYS A 185 -17.23 -100.74 -38.86
CA LYS A 185 -17.84 -101.27 -40.10
C LYS A 185 -16.80 -101.93 -41.01
N VAL A 186 -15.66 -101.28 -41.25
CA VAL A 186 -14.56 -101.83 -42.07
C VAL A 186 -13.95 -103.08 -41.42
N LYS A 187 -13.72 -103.06 -40.11
CA LYS A 187 -13.25 -104.25 -39.36
C LYS A 187 -14.26 -105.40 -39.45
N LYS A 188 -15.56 -105.13 -39.47
CA LYS A 188 -16.62 -106.13 -39.67
C LYS A 188 -16.63 -106.69 -41.10
N MET A 189 -16.39 -105.85 -42.11
CA MET A 189 -16.30 -106.27 -43.52
C MET A 189 -15.03 -107.08 -43.85
N ASN A 190 -13.92 -106.82 -43.14
CA ASN A 190 -12.66 -107.53 -43.30
C ASN A 190 -12.43 -108.67 -42.27
N ASN A 191 -13.47 -109.08 -41.53
CA ASN A 191 -13.36 -110.18 -40.56
C ASN A 191 -13.63 -111.54 -41.25
N PRO A 192 -12.65 -112.47 -41.33
CA PRO A 192 -12.79 -113.75 -42.02
C PRO A 192 -13.86 -114.70 -41.45
N LEU A 193 -14.42 -114.38 -40.26
CA LEU A 193 -15.34 -115.26 -39.52
C LEU A 193 -16.83 -114.91 -39.67
N ILE A 194 -17.20 -113.77 -40.28
CA ILE A 194 -18.61 -113.38 -40.43
C ILE A 194 -19.16 -113.64 -41.85
N ASN A 195 -18.29 -113.73 -42.86
CA ASN A 195 -18.70 -114.04 -44.23
C ASN A 195 -18.81 -115.56 -44.53
N ASN A 196 -18.72 -116.41 -43.51
CA ASN A 196 -18.70 -117.87 -43.65
C ASN A 196 -19.76 -118.63 -42.81
N GLU A 197 -20.90 -118.01 -42.47
CA GLU A 197 -22.08 -118.74 -41.96
C GLU A 197 -23.28 -118.71 -42.93
N LYS A 198 -22.98 -118.83 -44.23
CA LYS A 198 -23.90 -119.38 -45.24
C LYS A 198 -23.22 -120.47 -46.07
N SER A 199 -22.71 -121.52 -45.42
CA SER A 199 -22.81 -122.89 -45.94
C SER A 199 -22.24 -123.90 -44.93
N LYS A 200 -23.11 -124.68 -44.28
CA LYS A 200 -23.19 -126.15 -44.42
C LYS A 200 -24.01 -126.76 -43.28
N LYS A 201 -25.12 -127.37 -43.71
CA LYS A 201 -25.98 -128.40 -43.08
C LYS A 201 -26.76 -128.00 -41.84
#